data_AF-A0A0D8IES6-F1
#
_entry.id   AF-A0A0D8IES6-F1
#
_cell.length_a   1.000
_cell.length_b   1.000
_cell.length_c   1.000
_cell.angle_alpha   90.00
_cell.angle_beta   90.00
_cell.angle_gamma   90.00
#
_symmetry.space_group_name_H-M   'P 1'
#
loop_
_entity.id
_entity.type
_entity.pdbx_description
1 polymer ?
#
loop_
_entity_poly.entity_id
_entity_poly.type
_entity_poly.pdbx_seq_one_letter_code
_entity_poly.pdbx_strand_id
1 'polypeptide(L)'
;MPYTKWTVSEIQFLQKYYGVKQICEISEELQRTPDSIVKKAKRLNLTTPMKKWSVKEEEYLIEKWGLHSIKTIAKTLNRSHASIKKKAFELQLGPSRIGNGEFLTTGDIGYLLNKDPNLIYRWVRDGYIKGRRFGEKKVFQIRPKHFVLFLKEHPEKWNALQARIDLIKGYLHTSFNLPDWFENKLYSDRSVFMSRRLAGSESYYSKYS
;
A
#
# COMPACT_ATOMS: atom_id res chain seq x y z
N MET A 1 -1.04 26.85 -28.96
CA MET A 1 -0.80 28.15 -28.29
C MET A 1 0.67 28.53 -28.48
N PRO A 2 0.97 29.69 -29.06
CA PRO A 2 2.34 30.18 -29.23
C PRO A 2 3.03 30.40 -27.87
N TYR A 3 4.34 30.18 -27.82
CA TYR A 3 5.14 30.37 -26.60
C TYR A 3 5.27 31.86 -26.27
N THR A 4 4.69 32.29 -25.15
CA THR A 4 4.80 33.68 -24.67
C THR A 4 5.83 33.78 -23.54
N LYS A 5 6.78 34.72 -23.66
CA LYS A 5 7.70 35.05 -22.56
C LYS A 5 6.94 35.80 -21.47
N TRP A 6 7.36 35.59 -20.22
CA TRP A 6 6.82 36.32 -19.07
C TRP A 6 7.42 37.72 -19.02
N THR A 7 6.57 38.75 -18.95
CA THR A 7 6.98 40.14 -18.75
C THR A 7 7.24 40.43 -17.28
N VAL A 8 7.91 41.56 -17.00
CA VAL A 8 8.19 42.00 -15.63
C VAL A 8 6.89 42.32 -14.87
N SER A 9 5.91 42.94 -15.53
CA SER A 9 4.62 43.28 -14.91
C SER A 9 3.83 42.03 -14.50
N GLU A 10 3.85 40.99 -15.33
CA GLU A 10 3.19 39.72 -15.02
C GLU A 10 3.86 38.98 -13.86
N ILE A 11 5.20 39.06 -13.77
CA ILE A 11 5.95 38.50 -12.63
C ILE A 11 5.60 39.25 -11.35
N GLN A 12 5.57 40.59 -11.38
CA GLN A 12 5.19 41.42 -10.22
C GLN A 12 3.75 41.16 -9.79
N PHE A 13 2.82 41.05 -10.75
CA PHE A 13 1.43 40.70 -10.48
C PHE A 13 1.34 39.33 -9.81
N LEU A 14 2.05 38.33 -10.35
CA LEU A 14 2.07 36.99 -9.79
C LEU A 14 2.66 37.00 -8.36
N GLN A 15 3.78 37.70 -8.11
CA GLN A 15 4.36 37.82 -6.77
C GLN A 15 3.40 38.46 -5.76
N LYS A 16 2.60 39.44 -6.19
CA LYS A 16 1.66 40.16 -5.33
C LYS A 16 0.41 39.35 -5.01
N TYR A 17 -0.13 38.57 -5.96
CA TYR A 17 -1.45 37.96 -5.83
C TYR A 17 -1.43 36.43 -5.71
N TYR A 18 -0.29 35.76 -5.90
CA TYR A 18 -0.21 34.30 -5.75
C TYR A 18 -0.42 33.88 -4.30
N GLY A 19 -1.42 33.03 -4.06
CA GLY A 19 -1.85 32.64 -2.71
C GLY A 19 -2.89 33.58 -2.08
N VAL A 20 -3.18 34.72 -2.72
CA VAL A 20 -4.25 35.66 -2.32
C VAL A 20 -5.49 35.47 -3.20
N LYS A 21 -5.31 35.46 -4.53
CA LYS A 21 -6.37 35.21 -5.51
C LYS A 21 -6.46 33.72 -5.87
N GLN A 22 -7.62 33.27 -6.33
CA GLN A 22 -7.74 31.94 -6.91
C GLN A 22 -6.96 31.86 -8.23
N ILE A 23 -6.44 30.66 -8.54
CA ILE A 23 -5.63 30.46 -9.77
C ILE A 23 -6.44 30.80 -11.02
N CYS A 24 -7.76 30.57 -11.01
CA CYS A 24 -8.66 30.91 -12.11
C CYS A 24 -8.69 32.41 -12.39
N GLU A 25 -8.77 33.24 -11.35
CA GLU A 25 -8.78 34.70 -11.48
C GLU A 25 -7.43 35.22 -12.01
N ILE A 26 -6.32 34.63 -11.54
CA ILE A 26 -4.98 34.95 -12.06
C ILE A 26 -4.85 34.51 -13.53
N SER A 27 -5.49 33.40 -13.90
CA SER A 27 -5.54 32.87 -15.27
C SER A 27 -6.24 33.82 -16.23
N GLU A 28 -7.37 34.39 -15.82
CA GLU A 28 -8.15 35.33 -16.61
C GLU A 28 -7.42 36.67 -16.77
N GLU A 29 -6.87 37.21 -15.67
CA GLU A 29 -6.16 38.49 -15.70
C GLU A 29 -4.88 38.44 -16.55
N LEU A 30 -4.09 37.37 -16.40
CA LEU A 30 -2.84 37.21 -17.14
C LEU A 30 -3.04 36.59 -18.52
N GLN A 31 -4.27 36.20 -18.88
CA GLN A 31 -4.60 35.47 -20.11
C GLN A 31 -3.66 34.27 -20.34
N ARG A 32 -3.35 33.54 -19.26
CA ARG A 32 -2.45 32.39 -19.26
C ARG A 32 -3.12 31.18 -18.65
N THR A 33 -2.74 29.98 -19.10
CA THR A 33 -3.27 28.75 -18.53
C THR A 33 -2.88 28.58 -17.05
N PRO A 34 -3.75 27.97 -16.22
CA PRO A 34 -3.44 27.66 -14.81
C PRO A 34 -2.11 26.92 -14.62
N ASP A 35 -1.79 25.98 -15.51
CA ASP A 35 -0.54 25.21 -15.47
C ASP A 35 0.71 26.08 -15.71
N SER A 36 0.63 27.05 -16.64
CA SER A 36 1.72 28.00 -16.89
C SER A 36 1.99 28.87 -15.65
N ILE A 37 0.93 29.32 -14.99
CA ILE A 37 0.98 30.11 -13.76
C ILE A 37 1.63 29.31 -12.63
N VAL A 38 1.18 28.08 -12.38
CA VAL A 38 1.75 27.21 -11.33
C VAL A 38 3.23 26.92 -11.59
N LYS A 39 3.61 26.62 -12.83
CA LYS A 39 5.02 26.38 -13.20
C LYS A 39 5.88 27.62 -13.00
N LYS A 40 5.40 28.81 -13.36
CA LYS A 40 6.14 30.06 -13.14
C LYS A 40 6.26 30.38 -11.66
N ALA A 41 5.18 30.26 -10.89
CA ALA A 41 5.18 30.47 -9.45
C ALA A 41 6.16 29.55 -8.73
N LYS A 42 6.24 28.27 -9.14
CA LYS A 42 7.23 27.32 -8.64
C LYS A 42 8.67 27.77 -8.92
N ARG A 43 8.96 28.26 -10.13
CA ARG A 43 10.30 28.79 -10.49
C ARG A 43 10.66 30.07 -9.73
N LEU A 44 9.66 30.84 -9.33
CA LEU A 44 9.80 32.05 -8.51
C LEU A 44 9.80 31.75 -7.00
N ASN A 45 9.75 30.48 -6.58
CA ASN A 45 9.65 30.05 -5.19
C ASN A 45 8.44 30.64 -4.43
N LEU A 46 7.35 30.95 -5.14
CA LEU A 46 6.10 31.43 -4.55
C LEU A 46 5.23 30.30 -3.98
N THR A 47 5.60 29.05 -4.26
CA THR A 47 4.91 27.86 -3.74
C THR A 47 5.57 27.37 -2.46
N THR A 48 4.78 26.87 -1.51
CA THR A 48 5.30 26.19 -0.32
C THR A 48 6.18 25.00 -0.71
N PRO A 49 7.42 24.90 -0.19
CA PRO A 49 8.29 23.77 -0.49
C PRO A 49 7.71 22.46 0.06
N MET A 50 7.90 21.36 -0.67
CA MET A 50 7.48 20.05 -0.19
C MET A 50 8.29 19.65 1.04
N LYS A 51 7.61 19.40 2.16
CA LYS A 51 8.22 18.87 3.40
C LYS A 51 8.82 17.48 3.14
N LYS A 52 10.14 17.36 3.22
CA LYS A 52 10.85 16.07 3.13
C LYS A 52 10.46 15.16 4.30
N TRP A 53 10.39 13.86 4.08
CA TRP A 53 10.20 12.88 5.16
C TRP A 53 11.49 12.74 5.96
N SER A 54 11.37 12.82 7.28
CA SER A 54 12.44 12.46 8.21
C SER A 54 12.34 10.99 8.59
N VAL A 55 13.47 10.39 8.97
CA VAL A 55 13.54 8.98 9.42
C VAL A 55 12.54 8.70 10.54
N LYS A 56 12.46 9.60 11.53
CA LYS A 56 11.50 9.49 12.64
C LYS A 56 10.03 9.49 12.20
N GLU A 57 9.68 10.30 11.19
CA GLU A 57 8.32 10.30 10.65
C GLU A 57 8.01 9.00 9.91
N GLU A 58 9.00 8.43 9.22
CA GLU A 58 8.87 7.13 8.53
C GLU A 58 8.70 5.99 9.54
N GLU A 59 9.55 5.93 10.57
CA GLU A 59 9.46 4.97 11.67
C GLU A 59 8.09 5.03 12.35
N TYR A 60 7.63 6.25 12.71
CA TYR A 60 6.30 6.42 13.30
C TYR A 60 5.18 5.97 12.35
N LEU A 61 5.30 6.27 11.05
CA LEU A 61 4.31 5.83 10.06
C LEU A 61 4.25 4.31 10.02
N ILE A 62 5.40 3.62 9.96
CA ILE A 62 5.49 2.15 9.94
C ILE A 62 4.86 1.57 11.21
N GLU A 63 5.24 2.09 12.37
CA GLU A 63 4.79 1.58 13.68
C GLU A 63 3.27 1.73 13.84
N LYS A 64 2.71 2.88 13.44
CA LYS A 64 1.29 3.19 13.64
C LYS A 64 0.39 2.83 12.45
N TRP A 65 0.96 2.32 11.34
CA TRP A 65 0.19 1.99 10.14
C TRP A 65 -0.81 0.87 10.43
N GLY A 66 -2.09 1.20 10.32
CA GLY A 66 -3.20 0.27 10.56
C GLY A 66 -3.60 0.07 12.02
N LEU A 67 -2.76 0.48 12.98
CA LEU A 67 -3.19 0.71 14.37
C LEU A 67 -4.01 1.99 14.49
N HIS A 68 -3.53 3.06 13.86
CA HIS A 68 -4.17 4.37 13.91
C HIS A 68 -4.84 4.69 12.58
N SER A 69 -5.95 5.45 12.65
CA SER A 69 -6.59 5.96 11.44
C SER A 69 -5.63 6.90 10.68
N ILE A 70 -5.76 6.94 9.36
CA ILE A 70 -4.96 7.86 8.52
C ILE A 70 -5.13 9.32 9.00
N LYS A 71 -6.34 9.68 9.49
CA LYS A 71 -6.62 11.00 10.06
C LYS A 71 -5.79 11.28 11.30
N THR A 72 -5.69 10.31 12.20
CA THR A 72 -4.89 10.40 13.42
C THR A 72 -3.41 10.55 13.08
N ILE A 73 -2.89 9.71 12.19
CA ILE A 73 -1.48 9.74 11.75
C ILE A 73 -1.16 11.08 11.09
N ALA A 74 -2.02 11.56 10.19
CA ALA A 74 -1.88 12.85 9.51
C ALA A 74 -1.82 14.03 10.49
N LYS A 75 -2.68 14.01 11.52
CA LYS A 75 -2.67 15.02 12.58
C LYS A 75 -1.37 14.99 13.37
N THR A 76 -0.89 13.80 13.77
CA THR A 76 0.35 13.68 14.55
C THR A 76 1.58 14.10 13.76
N LEU A 77 1.68 13.71 12.48
CA LEU A 77 2.83 14.03 11.63
C LEU A 77 2.75 15.44 11.00
N ASN A 78 1.63 16.15 11.22
CA ASN A 78 1.30 17.41 10.56
C ASN A 78 1.49 17.33 9.03
N ARG A 79 0.86 16.32 8.42
CA ARG A 79 0.94 16.02 6.97
C ARG A 79 -0.44 15.78 6.41
N SER A 80 -0.62 16.01 5.10
CA SER A 80 -1.90 15.72 4.44
C SER A 80 -2.14 14.22 4.30
N HIS A 81 -3.41 13.79 4.27
CA HIS A 81 -3.78 12.39 4.04
C HIS A 81 -3.16 11.82 2.76
N ALA A 82 -3.07 12.63 1.70
CA ALA A 82 -2.44 12.24 0.44
C ALA A 82 -0.94 11.97 0.60
N SER A 83 -0.23 12.81 1.35
CA SER A 83 1.19 12.61 1.66
C SER A 83 1.42 11.31 2.45
N ILE A 84 0.58 11.04 3.46
CA ILE A 84 0.62 9.80 4.24
C ILE A 84 0.40 8.57 3.35
N LYS A 85 -0.66 8.55 2.54
CA LYS A 85 -0.96 7.43 1.63
C LYS A 85 0.15 7.20 0.62
N LYS A 86 0.67 8.28 0.02
CA LYS A 86 1.79 8.19 -0.93
C LYS A 86 3.03 7.60 -0.28
N LYS A 87 3.38 8.05 0.92
CA LYS A 87 4.55 7.52 1.63
C LYS A 87 4.38 6.06 2.05
N ALA A 88 3.19 5.69 2.55
CA ALA A 88 2.92 4.30 2.87
C ALA A 88 2.98 3.38 1.64
N PHE A 89 2.57 3.88 0.47
CA PHE A 89 2.74 3.19 -0.79
C PHE A 89 4.22 3.04 -1.18
N GLU A 90 5.01 4.12 -1.08
CA GLU A 90 6.47 4.09 -1.30
C GLU A 90 7.18 3.10 -0.37
N LEU A 91 6.72 3.00 0.88
CA LEU A 91 7.21 2.07 1.91
C LEU A 91 6.58 0.67 1.81
N GLN A 92 5.71 0.42 0.82
CA GLN A 92 5.05 -0.87 0.57
C GLN A 92 4.23 -1.44 1.75
N LEU A 93 3.76 -0.59 2.67
CA LEU A 93 3.05 -0.99 3.90
C LEU A 93 1.67 -1.64 3.65
N GLY A 94 1.23 -1.69 2.39
CA GLY A 94 -0.06 -2.23 2.01
C GLY A 94 -1.26 -1.40 2.52
N PRO A 95 -2.48 -1.93 2.39
CA PRO A 95 -3.69 -1.24 2.85
C PRO A 95 -3.68 -1.03 4.37
N SER A 96 -3.93 0.19 4.84
CA SER A 96 -3.91 0.51 6.28
C SER A 96 -4.87 -0.36 7.10
N ARG A 97 -6.01 -0.78 6.55
CA ARG A 97 -6.96 -1.68 7.25
C ARG A 97 -6.41 -3.07 7.57
N ILE A 98 -5.32 -3.49 6.91
CA ILE A 98 -4.68 -4.79 7.11
C ILE A 98 -3.67 -4.72 8.26
N GLY A 99 -3.02 -3.59 8.51
CA GLY A 99 -1.98 -3.43 9.54
C GLY A 99 -2.49 -3.42 11.00
N ASN A 100 -3.23 -4.44 11.43
CA ASN A 100 -3.88 -4.64 12.75
C ASN A 100 -5.37 -4.26 12.86
N GLY A 101 -6.13 -4.34 11.77
CA GLY A 101 -7.60 -4.28 11.85
C GLY A 101 -8.20 -5.40 12.72
N GLU A 102 -9.28 -5.11 13.45
CA GLU A 102 -9.98 -6.10 14.31
C GLU A 102 -10.45 -7.33 13.51
N PHE A 103 -10.72 -7.14 12.21
CA PHE A 103 -11.16 -8.16 11.28
C PHE A 103 -10.51 -8.00 9.91
N LEU A 104 -10.32 -9.13 9.24
CA LEU A 104 -9.97 -9.25 7.84
C LEU A 104 -11.21 -9.62 7.03
N THR A 105 -11.39 -8.96 5.89
CA THR A 105 -12.40 -9.37 4.91
C THR A 105 -11.86 -10.48 4.01
N THR A 106 -12.74 -11.13 3.25
CA THR A 106 -12.33 -12.06 2.19
C THR A 106 -11.41 -11.40 1.16
N GLY A 107 -11.62 -10.11 0.88
CA GLY A 107 -10.73 -9.33 0.02
C GLY A 107 -9.35 -9.07 0.64
N ASP A 108 -9.26 -8.89 1.96
CA ASP A 108 -7.97 -8.74 2.65
C ASP A 108 -7.16 -10.03 2.59
N ILE A 109 -7.78 -11.15 2.92
CA ILE A 109 -7.12 -12.45 2.86
C ILE A 109 -6.74 -12.79 1.41
N GLY A 110 -7.60 -12.45 0.44
CA GLY A 110 -7.27 -12.59 -0.99
C GLY A 110 -6.03 -11.77 -1.36
N TYR A 111 -5.95 -10.52 -0.92
CA TYR A 111 -4.77 -9.67 -1.11
C TYR A 111 -3.51 -10.25 -0.43
N LEU A 112 -3.63 -10.72 0.82
CA LEU A 112 -2.53 -11.30 1.59
C LEU A 112 -1.99 -12.59 0.97
N LEU A 113 -2.87 -13.45 0.44
CA LEU A 113 -2.49 -14.74 -0.13
C LEU A 113 -2.28 -14.72 -1.64
N ASN A 114 -2.48 -13.56 -2.27
CA ASN A 114 -2.53 -13.41 -3.72
C ASN A 114 -3.53 -14.40 -4.37
N LYS A 115 -4.77 -14.38 -3.88
CA LYS A 115 -5.88 -15.24 -4.29
C LYS A 115 -7.15 -14.42 -4.59
N ASP A 116 -8.02 -14.99 -5.42
CA ASP A 116 -9.33 -14.42 -5.72
C ASP A 116 -10.20 -14.31 -4.43
N PRO A 117 -10.79 -13.16 -4.11
CA PRO A 117 -11.66 -13.00 -2.95
C PRO A 117 -12.87 -13.95 -2.90
N ASN A 118 -13.39 -14.41 -4.04
CA ASN A 118 -14.46 -15.41 -4.14
C ASN A 118 -13.96 -16.82 -3.78
N LEU A 119 -12.69 -17.14 -4.02
CA LEU A 119 -12.09 -18.37 -3.51
C LEU A 119 -12.02 -18.33 -1.98
N ILE A 120 -11.59 -17.21 -1.40
CA ILE A 120 -11.57 -17.04 0.06
C ILE A 120 -13.00 -17.13 0.62
N TYR A 121 -13.98 -16.51 -0.04
CA TYR A 121 -15.39 -16.63 0.34
C TYR A 121 -15.82 -18.10 0.39
N ARG A 122 -15.47 -18.91 -0.61
CA ARG A 122 -15.75 -20.35 -0.61
C ARG A 122 -15.05 -21.05 0.57
N TRP A 123 -13.80 -20.74 0.85
CA TRP A 123 -13.10 -21.34 2.00
C TRP A 123 -13.77 -21.04 3.34
N VAL A 124 -14.32 -19.83 3.52
CA VAL A 124 -15.09 -19.49 4.72
C VAL A 124 -16.41 -20.27 4.76
N ARG A 125 -17.12 -20.37 3.63
CA ARG A 125 -18.38 -21.11 3.52
C ARG A 125 -18.20 -22.61 3.76
N ASP A 126 -17.12 -23.18 3.25
CA ASP A 126 -16.81 -24.61 3.32
C ASP A 126 -16.14 -24.98 4.67
N GLY A 127 -15.93 -24.02 5.58
CA GLY A 127 -15.50 -24.25 6.96
C GLY A 127 -13.99 -24.23 7.20
N TYR A 128 -13.17 -24.05 6.17
CA TYR A 128 -11.70 -23.96 6.31
C TYR A 128 -11.26 -22.71 7.10
N ILE A 129 -12.02 -21.62 7.02
CA ILE A 129 -11.73 -20.39 7.74
C ILE A 129 -12.95 -19.97 8.55
N LYS A 130 -12.81 -19.88 9.86
CA LYS A 130 -13.89 -19.38 10.71
C LYS A 130 -14.09 -17.87 10.51
N GLY A 131 -15.27 -17.50 10.01
CA GLY A 131 -15.69 -16.13 9.81
C GLY A 131 -17.17 -15.93 10.08
N ARG A 132 -17.60 -14.67 10.24
CA ARG A 132 -19.01 -14.30 10.36
C ARG A 132 -19.42 -13.43 9.17
N ARG A 133 -20.66 -13.55 8.70
CA ARG A 133 -21.19 -12.61 7.71
C ARG A 133 -21.29 -11.21 8.33
N PHE A 134 -21.02 -10.19 7.53
CA PHE A 134 -21.07 -8.81 7.99
C PHE A 134 -21.88 -7.94 7.01
N GLY A 135 -22.94 -7.33 7.54
CA GLY A 135 -23.88 -6.51 6.78
C GLY A 135 -24.71 -7.32 5.78
N GLU A 136 -25.43 -6.60 4.92
CA GLU A 136 -26.29 -7.17 3.88
C GLU A 136 -25.50 -7.71 2.68
N LYS A 137 -24.24 -7.30 2.54
CA LYS A 137 -23.36 -7.73 1.44
C LYS A 137 -22.79 -9.12 1.70
N LYS A 138 -22.44 -9.84 0.63
CA LYS A 138 -21.78 -11.16 0.66
C LYS A 138 -20.31 -11.09 1.10
N VAL A 139 -20.02 -10.46 2.23
CA VAL A 139 -18.65 -10.32 2.77
C VAL A 139 -18.58 -10.96 4.16
N PHE A 140 -17.56 -11.77 4.38
CA PHE A 140 -17.24 -12.31 5.70
C PHE A 140 -16.19 -11.45 6.40
N GLN A 141 -16.32 -11.33 7.71
CA GLN A 141 -15.29 -10.84 8.63
C GLN A 141 -14.64 -12.03 9.35
N ILE A 142 -13.31 -12.07 9.28
CA ILE A 142 -12.46 -13.11 9.86
C ILE A 142 -11.58 -12.44 10.91
N ARG A 143 -11.55 -12.97 12.14
CA ARG A 143 -10.58 -12.47 13.13
C ARG A 143 -9.16 -12.90 12.73
N PRO A 144 -8.12 -12.07 12.94
CA PRO A 144 -6.74 -12.44 12.62
C PRO A 144 -6.31 -13.81 13.14
N LYS A 145 -6.71 -14.18 14.37
CA LYS A 145 -6.44 -15.52 14.94
C LYS A 145 -6.97 -16.68 14.09
N HIS A 146 -8.13 -16.54 13.46
CA HIS A 146 -8.73 -17.57 12.61
C HIS A 146 -8.05 -17.64 11.25
N PHE A 147 -7.56 -16.50 10.75
CA PHE A 147 -6.71 -16.49 9.56
C PHE A 147 -5.37 -17.19 9.82
N VAL A 148 -4.69 -16.88 10.94
CA VAL A 148 -3.45 -17.56 11.34
C VAL A 148 -3.67 -19.07 11.51
N LEU A 149 -4.76 -19.47 12.16
CA LEU A 149 -5.11 -20.89 12.32
C LEU A 149 -5.27 -21.58 10.96
N PHE A 150 -5.96 -20.96 10.01
CA PHE A 150 -6.08 -21.47 8.64
C PHE A 150 -4.72 -21.66 7.95
N LEU A 151 -3.79 -20.70 8.09
CA LEU A 151 -2.46 -20.83 7.48
C LEU A 151 -1.70 -22.05 8.00
N LYS A 152 -1.89 -22.36 9.28
CA LYS A 152 -1.26 -23.49 9.97
C LYS A 152 -1.92 -24.82 9.61
N GLU A 153 -3.26 -24.88 9.62
CA GLU A 153 -4.02 -26.13 9.41
C GLU A 153 -4.19 -26.50 7.93
N HIS A 154 -4.11 -25.52 7.02
CA HIS A 154 -4.29 -25.72 5.59
C HIS A 154 -3.12 -25.19 4.74
N PRO A 155 -1.88 -25.64 4.99
CA PRO A 155 -0.69 -25.17 4.27
C PRO A 155 -0.70 -25.51 2.77
N GLU A 156 -1.53 -26.47 2.33
CA GLU A 156 -1.69 -26.84 0.93
C GLU A 156 -2.49 -25.81 0.12
N LYS A 157 -3.26 -24.93 0.79
CA LYS A 157 -4.12 -23.95 0.10
C LYS A 157 -3.42 -22.64 -0.25
N TRP A 158 -2.21 -22.43 0.25
CA TRP A 158 -1.45 -21.19 0.02
C TRP A 158 0.03 -21.47 -0.26
N ASN A 159 0.67 -20.50 -0.91
CA ASN A 159 2.07 -20.58 -1.30
C ASN A 159 2.83 -19.35 -0.77
N ALA A 160 3.90 -19.60 -0.05
CA ALA A 160 4.70 -18.56 0.59
C ALA A 160 5.38 -17.59 -0.39
N LEU A 161 5.72 -18.04 -1.59
CA LEU A 161 6.37 -17.21 -2.62
C LEU A 161 5.38 -16.26 -3.30
N GLN A 162 4.08 -16.58 -3.26
CA GLN A 162 3.03 -15.74 -3.86
C GLN A 162 2.37 -14.82 -2.84
N ALA A 163 2.37 -15.20 -1.57
CA ALA A 163 1.74 -14.46 -0.49
C ALA A 163 2.57 -13.24 -0.06
N ARG A 164 1.89 -12.23 0.51
CA ARG A 164 2.46 -11.04 1.12
C ARG A 164 2.97 -11.35 2.53
N ILE A 165 4.04 -12.13 2.59
CA ILE A 165 4.67 -12.59 3.83
C ILE A 165 5.07 -11.42 4.73
N ASP A 166 5.55 -10.33 4.14
CA ASP A 166 5.85 -9.06 4.82
C ASP A 166 4.68 -8.58 5.70
N LEU A 167 3.45 -8.66 5.19
CA LEU A 167 2.25 -8.25 5.92
C LEU A 167 1.72 -9.35 6.83
N ILE A 168 1.78 -10.62 6.41
CA ILE A 168 1.27 -11.76 7.19
C ILE A 168 2.04 -11.93 8.51
N LYS A 169 3.36 -11.67 8.50
CA LYS A 169 4.20 -11.70 9.70
C LYS A 169 3.63 -10.86 10.84
N GLY A 170 3.00 -9.73 10.53
CA GLY A 170 2.36 -8.85 11.51
C GLY A 170 1.30 -9.54 12.38
N TYR A 171 0.66 -10.60 11.91
CA TYR A 171 -0.32 -11.39 12.69
C TYR A 171 0.30 -12.55 13.49
N LEU A 172 1.57 -12.87 13.24
CA LEU A 172 2.25 -14.04 13.81
C LEU A 172 3.18 -13.67 14.95
N HIS A 173 3.63 -12.41 15.03
CA HIS A 173 4.55 -11.94 16.05
C HIS A 173 3.83 -11.76 17.39
N THR A 174 3.72 -12.85 18.16
CA THR A 174 3.31 -12.77 19.57
C THR A 174 4.49 -12.43 20.49
N SER A 175 5.74 -12.73 20.06
CA SER A 175 6.94 -12.66 20.93
C SER A 175 8.26 -12.40 20.17
N PHE A 176 8.26 -11.56 19.13
CA PHE A 176 9.42 -11.28 18.25
C PHE A 176 9.96 -12.45 17.40
N ASN A 177 9.66 -13.70 17.73
CA ASN A 177 9.99 -14.88 16.94
C ASN A 177 8.81 -15.33 16.06
N LEU A 178 9.11 -15.86 14.87
CA LEU A 178 8.11 -16.50 14.01
C LEU A 178 7.91 -17.95 14.45
N PRO A 179 6.69 -18.49 14.34
CA PRO A 179 6.44 -19.90 14.66
C PRO A 179 7.16 -20.85 13.68
N ASP A 180 7.74 -21.94 14.20
CA ASP A 180 8.49 -22.94 13.41
C ASP A 180 7.70 -23.47 12.20
N TRP A 181 6.39 -23.73 12.37
CA TRP A 181 5.55 -24.24 11.29
C TRP A 181 5.49 -23.27 10.10
N PHE A 182 5.57 -21.96 10.36
CA PHE A 182 5.53 -20.93 9.33
C PHE A 182 6.88 -20.85 8.63
N GLU A 183 7.98 -20.86 9.37
CA GLU A 183 9.34 -20.88 8.80
C GLU A 183 9.58 -22.12 7.93
N ASN A 184 9.17 -23.30 8.42
CA ASN A 184 9.23 -24.55 7.69
C ASN A 184 8.46 -24.47 6.37
N LYS A 185 7.29 -23.83 6.36
CA LYS A 185 6.50 -23.59 5.14
C LYS A 185 7.21 -22.64 4.17
N LEU A 186 7.86 -21.58 4.65
CA LEU A 186 8.67 -20.70 3.79
C LEU A 186 9.82 -21.46 3.13
N TYR A 187 10.48 -22.33 3.89
CA TYR A 187 11.57 -23.17 3.39
C TYR A 187 11.09 -24.22 2.39
N SER A 188 10.00 -24.94 2.72
CA SER A 188 9.47 -26.01 1.86
C SER A 188 9.06 -25.49 0.49
N ASP A 189 8.30 -24.38 0.45
CA ASP A 189 7.82 -23.81 -0.82
C ASP A 189 8.97 -23.27 -1.67
N ARG A 190 10.01 -22.69 -1.03
CA ARG A 190 11.24 -22.26 -1.71
C ARG A 190 12.01 -23.44 -2.29
N SER A 191 12.20 -24.50 -1.51
CA SER A 191 12.91 -25.70 -1.94
C SER A 191 12.21 -26.41 -3.09
N VAL A 192 10.87 -26.55 -3.03
CA VAL A 192 10.05 -27.09 -4.13
C VAL A 192 10.13 -26.24 -5.39
N PHE A 193 10.18 -24.92 -5.25
CA PHE A 193 10.37 -24.02 -6.40
C PHE A 193 11.75 -24.19 -7.05
N MET A 194 12.82 -24.27 -6.24
CA MET A 194 14.18 -24.45 -6.74
C MET A 194 14.35 -25.80 -7.44
N SER A 195 13.83 -26.89 -6.87
CA SER A 195 13.95 -28.23 -7.48
C SER A 195 13.22 -28.32 -8.83
N ARG A 196 12.01 -27.74 -8.94
CA ARG A 196 11.28 -27.67 -10.22
C ARG A 196 12.02 -26.88 -11.29
N ARG A 197 12.73 -25.82 -10.89
CA ARG A 197 13.52 -25.00 -11.82
C ARG A 197 14.73 -25.77 -12.37
N LEU A 198 15.42 -26.52 -11.52
CA LEU A 198 16.56 -27.36 -11.90
C LEU A 198 16.14 -28.52 -12.83
N ALA A 199 15.05 -29.22 -12.49
CA ALA A 199 14.50 -30.27 -13.34
C ALA A 199 14.03 -29.74 -14.72
N GLY A 200 13.49 -28.52 -14.76
CA GLY A 200 13.12 -27.85 -15.99
C GLY A 200 14.32 -27.49 -16.88
N SER A 201 15.45 -27.10 -16.28
CA SER A 201 16.69 -26.85 -17.03
C SER A 201 17.32 -28.14 -17.55
N GLU A 202 17.36 -29.21 -16.76
CA GLU A 202 17.90 -30.50 -17.20
C GLU A 202 17.08 -31.12 -18.34
N SER A 203 15.75 -31.01 -18.28
CA SER A 203 14.86 -31.43 -19.38
C SER A 203 15.03 -30.59 -20.66
N TYR A 204 15.47 -29.34 -20.56
CA TYR A 204 15.77 -28.51 -21.74
C TYR A 204 17.05 -29.00 -22.40
N TYR A 205 18.15 -29.17 -21.66
CA TYR A 205 19.42 -29.63 -22.22
C TYR A 205 19.36 -31.07 -22.77
N SER A 206 18.57 -31.96 -22.16
CA SER A 206 18.36 -33.33 -22.67
C SER A 206 17.56 -33.40 -23.98
N LYS A 207 16.85 -32.34 -24.39
CA LYS A 207 16.15 -32.28 -25.69
C LYS A 207 17.04 -31.81 -26.84
N TYR A 208 18.23 -31.32 -26.54
CA TYR A 208 19.20 -30.82 -27.52
C TYR A 208 20.53 -31.59 -27.50
N SER A 209 20.55 -32.76 -26.84
CA SER A 209 21.64 -33.75 -26.86
C SER A 209 21.16 -34.97 -27.65
#